data_AF-A0A917EA30-F1
#
_entry.id   AF-A0A917EA30-F1
#
_cell.length_a   1.000
_cell.length_b   1.000
_cell.length_c   1.000
_cell.angle_alpha   90.00
_cell.angle_beta   90.00
_cell.angle_gamma   90.00
#
_symmetry.space_group_name_H-M   'P 1'
#
loop_
_entity.id
_entity.type
_entity.pdbx_description
1 polymer ?
#
loop_
_entity_poly.entity_id
_entity_poly.type
_entity_poly.pdbx_seq_one_letter_code
_entity_poly.pdbx_strand_id
1 'polypeptide(L)'
;MSKQEVLAAYNSNAEKLNSIPFSTEVSWKVDVERFRYNEDGQLKVVSLIPSNMGNGFNYIKTVTHLKKSRDFLLDLGYKITHTNDAWSRPQAFVGEAFAYGLVLQNPTNKNYVNIYCVKEKGSYVPLLYIFNKKYLFDHFEENKASNKQESGF
;
A
#
# COMPACT_ATOMS: atom_id res chain seq x y z
N MET A 1 -12.24 -8.25 14.50
CA MET A 1 -12.89 -8.63 13.22
C MET A 1 -12.13 -9.79 12.61
N SER A 2 -12.54 -11.00 12.95
CA SER A 2 -12.00 -12.27 12.48
C SER A 2 -11.88 -12.33 10.94
N LYS A 3 -11.05 -13.24 10.45
CA LYS A 3 -10.93 -13.52 9.00
C LYS A 3 -12.29 -13.79 8.35
N GLN A 4 -13.17 -14.52 9.04
CA GLN A 4 -14.51 -14.84 8.54
C GLN A 4 -15.39 -13.60 8.41
N GLU A 5 -15.36 -12.69 9.39
CA GLU A 5 -16.11 -11.43 9.33
C GLU A 5 -15.62 -10.52 8.19
N VAL A 6 -14.30 -10.45 7.95
CA VAL A 6 -13.75 -9.70 6.82
C VAL A 6 -14.15 -10.32 5.48
N LEU A 7 -14.08 -11.64 5.35
CA LEU A 7 -14.51 -12.33 4.13
C LEU A 7 -16.01 -12.13 3.89
N ALA A 8 -16.83 -12.20 4.94
CA ALA A 8 -18.26 -11.90 4.86
C ALA A 8 -18.50 -10.45 4.42
N ALA A 9 -17.84 -9.48 5.05
CA ALA A 9 -17.93 -8.06 4.69
C ALA A 9 -17.47 -7.79 3.26
N TYR A 10 -16.39 -8.45 2.82
CA TYR A 10 -15.91 -8.39 1.44
C TYR A 10 -16.96 -8.92 0.47
N ASN A 11 -17.48 -10.13 0.71
CA ASN A 11 -18.48 -10.76 -0.15
C ASN A 11 -19.75 -9.91 -0.25
N SER A 12 -20.22 -9.33 0.87
CA SER A 12 -21.37 -8.41 0.88
C SER A 12 -21.12 -7.09 0.14
N ASN A 13 -19.88 -6.70 -0.12
CA ASN A 13 -19.50 -5.46 -0.79
C ASN A 13 -18.65 -5.69 -2.04
N ALA A 14 -18.64 -6.91 -2.59
CA ALA A 14 -17.63 -7.36 -3.54
C ALA A 14 -17.56 -6.46 -4.78
N GLU A 15 -18.71 -6.02 -5.32
CA GLU A 15 -18.76 -5.13 -6.48
C GLU A 15 -18.02 -3.80 -6.23
N LYS A 16 -18.21 -3.19 -5.05
CA LYS A 16 -17.58 -1.92 -4.67
C LYS A 16 -16.08 -2.08 -4.38
N LEU A 17 -15.67 -3.25 -3.91
CA LEU A 17 -14.27 -3.53 -3.51
C LEU A 17 -13.43 -4.11 -4.66
N ASN A 18 -14.09 -4.64 -5.70
CA ASN A 18 -13.46 -5.09 -6.95
C ASN A 18 -13.12 -3.93 -7.91
N SER A 19 -13.69 -2.74 -7.69
CA SER A 19 -13.35 -1.54 -8.44
C SER A 19 -13.59 -0.27 -7.61
N ILE A 20 -12.48 0.33 -7.18
CA ILE A 20 -12.41 1.57 -6.40
C ILE A 20 -11.78 2.63 -7.31
N PRO A 21 -12.58 3.54 -7.89
CA PRO A 21 -12.06 4.57 -8.78
C PRO A 21 -11.30 5.64 -7.98
N PHE A 22 -10.04 5.88 -8.35
CA PHE A 22 -9.27 7.03 -7.85
C PHE A 22 -9.32 8.17 -8.87
N SER A 23 -9.38 7.84 -10.16
CA SER A 23 -9.64 8.78 -11.25
C SER A 23 -10.32 8.04 -12.42
N THR A 24 -10.64 8.76 -13.49
CA THR A 24 -11.16 8.16 -14.74
C THR A 24 -10.20 7.18 -15.40
N GLU A 25 -8.90 7.28 -15.14
CA GLU A 25 -7.85 6.44 -15.77
C GLU A 25 -7.24 5.39 -14.82
N VAL A 26 -7.49 5.50 -13.51
CA VAL A 26 -6.87 4.65 -12.49
C VAL A 26 -7.93 4.16 -11.52
N SER A 27 -8.04 2.83 -11.44
CA SER A 27 -8.89 2.14 -10.47
C SER A 27 -8.10 1.07 -9.73
N TRP A 28 -8.47 0.86 -8.48
CA TRP A 28 -7.88 -0.11 -7.58
C TRP A 28 -8.90 -1.17 -7.18
N LYS A 29 -8.41 -2.31 -6.71
CA LYS A 29 -9.25 -3.31 -6.07
C LYS A 29 -8.53 -3.90 -4.88
N VAL A 30 -9.32 -4.39 -3.95
CA VAL A 30 -8.84 -5.08 -2.77
C VAL A 30 -8.27 -6.45 -3.17
N ASP A 31 -7.02 -6.70 -2.81
CA ASP A 31 -6.39 -8.02 -2.96
C ASP A 31 -6.59 -8.83 -1.67
N VAL A 32 -7.63 -9.66 -1.67
CA VAL A 32 -8.05 -10.47 -0.51
C VAL A 32 -6.97 -11.46 -0.08
N GLU A 33 -6.16 -11.97 -1.01
CA GLU A 33 -5.10 -12.94 -0.71
C GLU A 33 -3.98 -12.31 0.11
N ARG A 34 -3.81 -10.99 0.02
CA ARG A 34 -2.78 -10.23 0.73
C ARG A 34 -3.30 -9.51 1.98
N PHE A 35 -4.44 -9.93 2.54
CA PHE A 35 -4.92 -9.40 3.81
C PHE A 35 -4.06 -9.89 4.96
N ARG A 36 -3.67 -8.99 5.85
CA ARG A 36 -2.96 -9.35 7.09
C ARG A 36 -3.81 -9.04 8.31
N TYR A 37 -3.79 -9.97 9.27
CA TYR A 37 -4.52 -9.91 10.53
C TYR A 37 -3.52 -9.96 11.70
N ASN A 38 -3.90 -9.45 12.88
CA ASN A 38 -3.16 -9.67 14.13
C ASN A 38 -3.75 -10.83 14.96
N GLU A 39 -3.13 -11.15 16.10
CA GLU A 39 -3.53 -12.23 17.02
C GLU A 39 -4.97 -12.07 17.54
N ASP A 40 -5.44 -10.83 17.69
CA ASP A 40 -6.81 -10.50 18.09
C ASP A 40 -7.82 -10.57 16.95
N GLY A 41 -7.39 -11.05 15.77
CA GLY A 41 -8.20 -11.05 14.57
C GLY A 41 -8.67 -9.64 14.22
N GLN A 42 -7.79 -8.66 14.12
CA GLN A 42 -8.09 -7.33 13.60
C GLN A 42 -7.34 -7.11 12.28
N LEU A 43 -7.94 -6.33 11.38
CA LEU A 43 -7.34 -5.99 10.10
C LEU A 43 -6.11 -5.11 10.32
N LYS A 44 -4.94 -5.65 9.98
CA LYS A 44 -3.64 -4.98 10.13
C LYS A 44 -3.27 -4.22 8.86
N VAL A 45 -3.45 -4.87 7.70
CA VAL A 45 -3.07 -4.36 6.38
C VAL A 45 -4.10 -4.76 5.33
N VAL A 46 -4.59 -3.79 4.57
CA VAL A 46 -5.34 -3.99 3.32
C VAL A 46 -4.41 -3.71 2.15
N SER A 47 -4.34 -4.66 1.24
CA SER A 47 -3.59 -4.53 0.00
C SER A 47 -4.53 -4.13 -1.13
N LEU A 48 -4.17 -3.09 -1.87
CA LEU A 48 -4.83 -2.74 -3.12
C LEU A 48 -3.89 -3.02 -4.30
N ILE A 49 -4.46 -3.56 -5.37
CA ILE A 49 -3.82 -3.76 -6.68
C ILE A 49 -4.63 -3.04 -7.78
N PRO A 50 -4.04 -2.68 -8.92
CA PRO A 50 -4.79 -2.16 -10.06
C PRO A 50 -5.91 -3.12 -10.51
N SER A 51 -7.12 -2.62 -10.74
CA SER A 51 -8.27 -3.48 -11.06
C SER A 51 -8.08 -4.25 -12.38
N ASN A 52 -7.41 -3.62 -13.36
CA ASN A 52 -7.24 -4.09 -14.73
C ASN A 52 -5.83 -4.64 -15.02
N MET A 53 -5.31 -5.46 -14.10
CA MET A 53 -3.96 -6.04 -14.19
C MET A 53 -3.69 -6.99 -15.38
N GLY A 54 -4.72 -7.46 -16.09
CA GLY A 54 -4.63 -8.59 -17.03
C GLY A 54 -3.69 -8.41 -18.24
N ASN A 55 -3.30 -7.19 -18.61
CA ASN A 55 -2.51 -6.91 -19.81
C ASN A 55 -1.03 -6.57 -19.54
N GLY A 56 -0.54 -6.84 -18.32
CA GLY A 56 0.81 -6.45 -17.90
C GLY A 56 0.91 -4.95 -17.59
N PHE A 57 1.67 -4.63 -16.55
CA PHE A 57 1.93 -3.26 -16.13
C PHE A 57 3.31 -2.85 -16.64
N ASN A 58 3.32 -2.00 -17.67
CA ASN A 58 4.53 -1.34 -18.11
C ASN A 58 4.86 -0.16 -17.18
N TYR A 59 6.10 0.31 -17.27
CA TYR A 59 6.63 1.40 -16.45
C TYR A 59 5.74 2.65 -16.43
N ILE A 60 5.25 3.09 -17.60
CA ILE A 60 4.41 4.29 -17.72
C ILE A 60 3.13 4.12 -16.91
N LYS A 61 2.45 2.98 -17.03
CA LYS A 61 1.24 2.69 -16.26
C LYS A 61 1.51 2.67 -14.76
N THR A 62 2.64 2.09 -14.33
CA THR A 62 3.07 2.09 -12.93
C THR A 62 3.20 3.50 -12.39
N VAL A 63 3.97 4.35 -13.08
CA VAL A 63 4.18 5.74 -12.68
C VAL A 63 2.86 6.52 -12.65
N THR A 64 2.00 6.33 -13.64
CA THR A 64 0.67 6.98 -13.68
C THR A 64 -0.18 6.57 -12.49
N HIS A 65 -0.22 5.28 -12.14
CA HIS A 65 -0.97 4.81 -10.97
C HIS A 65 -0.43 5.41 -9.67
N LEU A 66 0.90 5.39 -9.47
CA LEU A 66 1.52 5.93 -8.26
C LEU A 66 1.23 7.44 -8.09
N LYS A 67 1.36 8.22 -9.17
CA LYS A 67 1.11 9.67 -9.17
C LYS A 67 -0.36 10.00 -8.91
N LYS A 68 -1.28 9.41 -9.70
CA LYS A 68 -2.71 9.68 -9.54
C LYS A 68 -3.25 9.21 -8.19
N SER A 69 -2.73 8.09 -7.67
CA SER A 69 -3.10 7.65 -6.33
C SER A 69 -2.65 8.61 -5.24
N ARG A 70 -1.42 9.14 -5.35
CA ARG A 70 -0.93 10.18 -4.44
C ARG A 70 -1.83 11.40 -4.51
N ASP A 71 -2.07 11.93 -5.70
CA ASP A 71 -2.79 13.20 -5.89
C ASP A 71 -4.22 13.08 -5.34
N PHE A 72 -4.92 11.97 -5.63
CA PHE A 72 -6.23 11.68 -5.05
C PHE A 72 -6.23 11.66 -3.51
N LEU A 73 -5.23 11.03 -2.88
CA LEU A 73 -5.15 10.99 -1.42
C LEU A 73 -4.85 12.37 -0.82
N LEU A 74 -4.00 13.17 -1.49
CA LEU A 74 -3.74 14.56 -1.09
C LEU A 74 -5.02 15.41 -1.18
N ASP A 75 -5.82 15.24 -2.24
CA ASP A 75 -7.10 15.93 -2.40
C ASP A 75 -8.11 15.55 -1.31
N LEU A 76 -8.04 14.32 -0.78
CA LEU A 76 -8.80 13.88 0.39
C LEU A 76 -8.23 14.38 1.73
N GLY A 77 -7.19 15.22 1.71
CA GLY A 77 -6.57 15.81 2.89
C GLY A 77 -5.56 14.92 3.60
N TYR A 78 -5.11 13.82 2.97
CA TYR A 78 -4.02 13.03 3.53
C TYR A 78 -2.72 13.84 3.52
N LYS A 79 -1.86 13.62 4.50
CA LYS A 79 -0.58 14.31 4.63
C LYS A 79 0.57 13.34 4.40
N ILE A 80 1.53 13.73 3.56
CA ILE A 80 2.76 12.94 3.37
C ILE A 80 3.57 12.99 4.66
N THR A 81 3.91 11.83 5.22
CA THR A 81 4.77 11.70 6.40
C THR A 81 6.15 11.13 6.08
N HIS A 82 6.28 10.45 4.95
CA HIS A 82 7.55 9.92 4.46
C HIS A 82 7.53 9.83 2.93
N THR A 83 8.66 10.14 2.29
CA THR A 83 8.90 9.95 0.87
C THR A 83 10.25 9.29 0.69
N ASN A 84 10.30 8.20 -0.06
CA ASN A 84 11.53 7.53 -0.47
C ASN A 84 12.22 8.35 -1.56
N ASP A 85 13.56 8.48 -1.50
CA ASP A 85 14.34 9.25 -2.47
C ASP A 85 14.21 8.71 -3.91
N ALA A 86 13.94 7.42 -4.05
CA ALA A 86 13.67 6.76 -5.31
C ALA A 86 12.22 6.92 -5.80
N TRP A 87 11.38 7.76 -5.17
CA TRP A 87 9.96 7.92 -5.54
C TRP A 87 9.73 8.27 -7.01
N SER A 88 10.64 9.04 -7.61
CA SER A 88 10.63 9.40 -9.03
C SER A 88 11.08 8.26 -9.96
N ARG A 89 11.60 7.16 -9.41
CA ARG A 89 12.17 5.99 -10.09
C ARG A 89 11.66 4.69 -9.44
N PRO A 90 10.37 4.37 -9.56
CA PRO A 90 9.76 3.25 -8.83
C PRO A 90 10.36 1.87 -9.12
N GLN A 91 11.11 1.70 -10.22
CA GLN A 91 11.89 0.49 -10.50
C GLN A 91 13.04 0.26 -9.50
N ALA A 92 13.54 1.31 -8.85
CA ALA A 92 14.60 1.22 -7.85
C ALA A 92 14.09 0.77 -6.47
N PHE A 93 12.76 0.76 -6.24
CA PHE A 93 12.18 0.20 -5.01
C PHE A 93 12.43 -1.31 -4.85
N VAL A 94 12.73 -2.00 -5.95
CA VAL A 94 12.86 -3.46 -5.99
C VAL A 94 14.21 -3.94 -5.41
N GLY A 95 15.19 -3.04 -5.26
CA GLY A 95 16.56 -3.37 -4.86
C GLY A 95 16.92 -3.07 -3.40
N GLU A 96 16.06 -2.38 -2.65
CA GLU A 96 16.39 -1.93 -1.30
C GLU A 96 15.57 -2.67 -0.23
N ALA A 97 16.19 -2.92 0.93
CA ALA A 97 15.56 -3.52 2.09
C ALA A 97 14.44 -2.66 2.72
N PHE A 98 14.13 -1.49 2.13
CA PHE A 98 13.13 -0.55 2.62
C PHE A 98 11.81 -0.62 1.84
N ALA A 99 10.78 -1.15 2.50
CA ALA A 99 9.46 -1.47 1.96
C ALA A 99 8.49 -0.27 1.76
N TYR A 100 8.97 0.97 1.89
CA TYR A 100 8.09 2.15 1.88
C TYR A 100 8.46 3.09 0.74
N GLY A 101 7.51 3.36 -0.15
CA GLY A 101 7.68 4.31 -1.26
C GLY A 101 7.24 5.71 -0.84
N LEU A 102 5.94 5.89 -0.59
CA LEU A 102 5.35 7.14 -0.10
C LEU A 102 4.35 6.78 0.99
N VAL A 103 4.54 7.32 2.20
CA VAL A 103 3.61 7.10 3.31
C VAL A 103 2.78 8.36 3.52
N LEU A 104 1.46 8.19 3.52
CA LEU A 104 0.50 9.25 3.77
C LEU A 104 -0.34 8.92 5.01
N GLN A 105 -0.51 9.89 5.89
CA GLN A 105 -1.36 9.84 7.05
C GLN A 105 -2.75 10.36 6.72
N ASN A 106 -3.78 9.65 7.15
CA ASN A 106 -5.16 10.09 6.95
C ASN A 106 -5.52 11.28 7.87
N PRO A 107 -6.54 12.10 7.52
CA PRO A 107 -6.93 13.28 8.31
C PRO A 107 -7.28 12.98 9.78
N THR A 108 -7.78 11.77 10.06
CA THR A 108 -8.19 11.35 11.41
C THR A 108 -7.05 10.74 12.24
N ASN A 109 -5.85 10.61 11.68
CA ASN A 109 -4.68 9.94 12.29
C ASN A 109 -4.95 8.51 12.79
N LYS A 110 -5.91 7.82 12.17
CA LYS A 110 -6.24 6.42 12.48
C LYS A 110 -5.46 5.46 11.60
N ASN A 111 -5.31 5.81 10.33
CA ASN A 111 -4.74 4.94 9.31
C ASN A 111 -3.71 5.68 8.46
N TYR A 112 -2.86 4.90 7.83
CA TYR A 112 -1.82 5.34 6.92
C TYR A 112 -1.93 4.55 5.62
N VAL A 113 -1.44 5.13 4.54
CA VAL A 113 -1.32 4.50 3.23
C VAL A 113 0.13 4.52 2.82
N ASN A 114 0.74 3.35 2.61
CA ASN A 114 2.01 3.23 1.91
C ASN A 114 1.75 2.93 0.44
N ILE A 115 2.27 3.78 -0.43
CA ILE A 115 2.27 3.60 -1.87
C ILE A 115 3.67 3.15 -2.28
N TYR A 116 3.78 2.02 -2.98
CA TYR A 116 5.07 1.52 -3.43
C TYR A 116 4.93 0.63 -4.67
N CYS A 117 6.03 0.05 -5.13
CA CYS A 117 6.06 -0.86 -6.27
C CYS A 117 6.78 -2.14 -5.89
N VAL A 118 6.28 -3.27 -6.39
CA VAL A 118 6.94 -4.58 -6.32
C VAL A 118 7.25 -5.09 -7.72
N LYS A 119 8.15 -6.06 -7.82
CA LYS A 119 8.40 -6.80 -9.06
C LYS A 119 7.68 -8.14 -9.04
N GLU A 120 6.75 -8.32 -9.97
CA GLU A 120 5.98 -9.56 -10.11
C GLU A 120 6.03 -10.04 -11.55
N LYS A 121 6.54 -11.27 -11.75
CA LYS A 121 6.66 -11.91 -13.07
C LYS A 121 7.27 -10.97 -14.14
N GLY A 122 8.28 -10.20 -13.76
CA GLY A 122 8.98 -9.24 -14.64
C GLY A 122 8.29 -7.87 -14.81
N SER A 123 7.11 -7.67 -14.25
CA SER A 123 6.37 -6.38 -14.27
C SER A 123 6.56 -5.59 -12.98
N TYR A 124 6.46 -4.27 -13.07
CA TYR A 124 6.49 -3.34 -11.94
C TYR A 124 5.06 -3.04 -11.51
N VAL A 125 4.61 -3.70 -10.45
CA VAL A 125 3.24 -3.63 -9.96
C VAL A 125 3.15 -2.57 -8.87
N PRO A 126 2.36 -1.50 -9.05
CA PRO A 126 2.11 -0.56 -7.98
C PRO A 126 1.16 -1.20 -6.95
N LEU A 127 1.43 -0.95 -5.67
CA LEU A 127 0.65 -1.45 -4.55
C LEU A 127 0.33 -0.32 -3.58
N LEU A 128 -0.87 -0.37 -2.99
CA LEU A 128 -1.22 0.44 -1.83
C LEU A 128 -1.42 -0.48 -0.63
N TYR A 129 -0.74 -0.18 0.46
CA TYR A 129 -0.99 -0.79 1.76
C TYR A 129 -1.64 0.21 2.68
N ILE A 130 -2.87 -0.10 3.10
CA ILE A 130 -3.59 0.65 4.12
C ILE A 130 -3.41 -0.07 5.43
N PHE A 131 -2.87 0.60 6.43
CA PHE A 131 -2.67 0.02 7.75
C PHE A 131 -3.02 1.01 8.85
N ASN A 132 -3.38 0.47 10.01
CA ASN A 132 -3.66 1.29 11.18
C ASN A 132 -2.37 1.86 11.78
N LYS A 133 -2.52 2.95 12.55
CA LYS A 133 -1.40 3.63 13.22
C LYS A 133 -0.55 2.67 14.06
N LYS A 134 -1.17 1.76 14.80
CA LYS A 134 -0.47 0.80 15.68
C LYS A 134 0.53 -0.05 14.89
N TYR A 135 0.12 -0.59 13.75
CA TYR A 135 1.03 -1.40 12.92
C TYR A 135 2.22 -0.63 12.37
N LEU A 136 2.01 0.64 11.97
CA LEU A 136 3.11 1.51 11.54
C LEU A 136 4.18 1.55 12.64
N PHE A 137 3.81 1.86 13.88
CA PHE A 137 4.79 2.01 14.97
C PHE A 137 5.47 0.70 15.35
N ASP A 138 4.70 -0.39 15.47
CA ASP A 138 5.24 -1.70 15.83
C ASP A 138 6.33 -2.13 14.81
N HIS A 139 6.07 -1.98 13.50
CA HIS A 139 7.07 -2.31 12.48
C HIS A 139 8.12 -1.23 12.22
N PHE A 140 7.84 0.06 12.46
CA PHE A 140 8.83 1.14 12.27
C PHE A 140 9.91 1.12 13.33
N GLU A 141 9.56 0.87 14.60
CA GLU A 141 10.54 0.86 15.69
C GLU A 141 11.35 -0.44 15.69
N GLU A 142 10.75 -1.59 15.35
CA GLU A 142 11.47 -2.85 15.15
C GLU A 142 12.54 -2.72 14.06
N ASN A 143 12.20 -2.19 12.88
CA ASN A 143 13.17 -2.05 11.78
C ASN A 143 14.21 -0.94 12.02
N LYS A 144 13.89 0.12 12.77
CA LYS A 144 14.90 1.11 13.21
C LYS A 144 15.87 0.51 14.21
N ALA A 145 15.40 -0.34 15.13
CA ALA A 145 16.25 -1.01 16.11
C ALA A 145 17.20 -2.02 15.45
N SER A 146 16.70 -2.82 14.49
CA SER A 146 17.53 -3.78 13.74
C SER A 146 18.61 -3.11 12.90
N ASN A 147 18.30 -2.01 12.21
CA ASN A 147 19.29 -1.28 11.41
C ASN A 147 20.34 -0.52 12.25
N LYS A 148 20.05 -0.18 13.51
CA LYS A 148 21.05 0.37 14.44
C LYS A 148 22.01 -0.69 14.97
N GLN A 149 21.60 -1.96 15.05
CA GLN A 149 22.49 -3.05 15.45
C GLN A 149 23.47 -3.44 14.35
N GLU A 150 23.08 -3.34 13.08
CA GLU A 150 23.95 -3.70 11.94
C GLU A 150 24.94 -2.58 11.54
N SER A 151 24.71 -1.33 11.96
CA SER A 151 25.61 -0.20 11.72
C SER A 151 26.61 0.07 12.85
N GLY A 152 26.64 -0.80 13.86
CA GLY A 152 27.58 -0.77 14.97
C GLY A 152 28.73 -1.76 14.79
N PHE A 153 29.55 -1.59 13.75
CA PHE A 153 30.87 -2.20 13.61
C PHE A 153 31.82 -1.26 12.87
#